data_AF-A0A382ZVS1-F1
#
_entry.id   AF-A0A382ZVS1-F1
#
_cell.length_a   1.000
_cell.length_b   1.000
_cell.length_c   1.000
_cell.angle_alpha   90.00
_cell.angle_beta   90.00
_cell.angle_gamma   90.00
#
_symmetry.space_group_name_H-M   'P 1'
#
loop_
_entity.id
_entity.type
_entity.pdbx_description
1 polymer ?
#
loop_
_entity_poly.entity_id
_entity_poly.type
_entity_poly.pdbx_seq_one_letter_code
_entity_poly.pdbx_strand_id
1 'polypeptide(L)'
;MPVEIKKKILPEDISSLLTKNYSDSMKEFYEMQSGFLSSRYQIHKNIESSNILICFHRNVHLSIIRQREINLDYNISLDSFLNNINNIDLPTQKIISVVNAIGIPKETVRRKIKKLEQKGYLFSGKNKEYYWNLTAKRKDIFFDLMSNDISIISKFVSNITKYLNLNLTQKTIEDEIKLQFSFYFFHFLNCQLAWFKMWQTKISDIDLIFIAMQAL
;
A
#
# COMPACT_ATOMS: atom_id res chain seq x y z
N MET A 1 -15.73 -10.16 16.45
CA MET A 1 -14.84 -10.74 17.47
C MET A 1 -13.44 -10.79 16.89
N PRO A 2 -12.40 -10.34 17.61
CA PRO A 2 -11.02 -10.50 17.15
C PRO A 2 -10.70 -11.98 16.96
N VAL A 3 -9.92 -12.30 15.93
CA VAL A 3 -9.47 -13.67 15.65
C VAL A 3 -8.56 -14.11 16.78
N GLU A 4 -9.01 -15.05 17.60
CA GLU A 4 -8.21 -15.59 18.70
C GLU A 4 -7.22 -16.63 18.16
N ILE A 5 -6.04 -16.18 17.75
CA ILE A 5 -4.97 -17.07 17.30
C ILE A 5 -4.39 -17.78 18.54
N LYS A 6 -4.86 -18.99 18.81
CA LYS A 6 -4.42 -19.82 19.96
C LYS A 6 -2.95 -20.24 19.91
N LYS A 7 -2.27 -20.06 18.77
CA LYS A 7 -0.87 -20.44 18.54
C LYS A 7 -0.02 -19.20 18.28
N LYS A 8 0.94 -18.91 19.15
CA LYS A 8 1.94 -17.87 18.87
C LYS A 8 2.74 -18.26 17.62
N ILE A 9 2.71 -17.42 16.61
CA ILE A 9 3.48 -17.60 15.37
C ILE A 9 4.79 -16.85 15.52
N LEU A 10 5.91 -17.54 15.34
CA LEU A 10 7.25 -16.95 15.40
C LEU A 10 7.77 -16.62 13.99
N PRO A 11 8.73 -15.70 13.85
CA PRO A 11 9.35 -15.40 12.56
C PRO A 11 9.92 -16.64 11.84
N GLU A 12 10.46 -17.60 12.59
CA GLU A 12 11.01 -18.85 12.07
C GLU A 12 9.92 -19.74 11.45
N ASP A 13 8.71 -19.73 12.00
CA ASP A 13 7.56 -20.45 11.44
C ASP A 13 7.22 -19.91 10.04
N ILE A 14 7.18 -18.56 9.92
CA ILE A 14 6.93 -17.88 8.65
C ILE A 14 8.06 -18.18 7.65
N SER A 15 9.32 -18.06 8.06
CA SER A 15 10.46 -18.34 7.19
C SER A 15 10.47 -19.78 6.69
N SER A 16 10.22 -20.75 7.58
CA SER A 16 10.12 -22.17 7.22
C SER A 16 8.97 -22.40 6.24
N LEU A 17 7.81 -21.80 6.48
CA LEU A 17 6.65 -21.91 5.60
C LEU A 17 6.95 -21.40 4.19
N LEU A 18 7.50 -20.19 4.09
CA LEU A 18 7.82 -19.56 2.81
C LEU A 18 8.87 -20.37 2.04
N THR A 19 9.81 -21.01 2.74
CA THR A 19 10.83 -21.85 2.12
C THR A 19 10.27 -23.18 1.65
N LYS A 20 9.47 -23.86 2.49
CA LYS A 20 8.89 -25.18 2.18
C LYS A 20 7.82 -25.12 1.10
N ASN A 21 7.02 -24.06 1.09
CA ASN A 21 5.92 -23.86 0.15
C ASN A 21 6.26 -22.76 -0.86
N TYR A 22 7.53 -22.59 -1.21
CA TYR A 22 8.01 -21.46 -2.01
C TYR A 22 7.24 -21.32 -3.33
N SER A 23 7.09 -22.40 -4.09
CA SER A 23 6.41 -22.38 -5.39
C SER A 23 4.98 -21.85 -5.27
N ASP A 24 4.20 -22.39 -4.33
CA ASP A 24 2.81 -21.97 -4.14
C ASP A 24 2.72 -20.57 -3.55
N SER A 25 3.55 -20.25 -2.55
CA SER A 25 3.59 -18.93 -1.91
C SER A 25 3.95 -17.84 -2.91
N MET A 26 4.88 -18.12 -3.84
CA MET A 26 5.25 -17.19 -4.89
C MET A 26 4.16 -17.03 -5.94
N LYS A 27 3.46 -18.11 -6.31
CA LYS A 27 2.29 -18.02 -7.19
C LYS A 27 1.23 -17.08 -6.60
N GLU A 28 0.87 -17.29 -5.34
CA GLU A 28 -0.09 -16.45 -4.60
C GLU A 28 0.39 -15.00 -4.49
N PHE A 29 1.69 -14.79 -4.25
CA PHE A 29 2.29 -13.46 -4.22
C PHE A 29 2.24 -12.77 -5.58
N TYR A 30 2.57 -13.47 -6.67
CA TYR A 30 2.51 -12.91 -8.02
C TYR A 30 1.09 -12.57 -8.43
N GLU A 31 0.10 -13.39 -8.08
CA GLU A 31 -1.30 -13.07 -8.31
C GLU A 31 -1.71 -11.79 -7.57
N MET A 32 -1.36 -11.69 -6.28
CA MET A 32 -1.62 -10.49 -5.47
C MET A 32 -0.98 -9.24 -6.08
N GLN A 33 0.31 -9.33 -6.41
CA GLN A 33 1.07 -8.21 -6.96
C GLN A 33 0.59 -7.82 -8.37
N SER A 34 0.23 -8.80 -9.21
CA SER A 34 -0.29 -8.56 -10.56
C SER A 34 -1.61 -7.81 -10.49
N GLY A 35 -2.52 -8.24 -9.61
CA GLY A 35 -3.80 -7.55 -9.36
C GLY A 35 -3.57 -6.14 -8.83
N PHE A 36 -2.71 -5.99 -7.81
CA PHE A 36 -2.38 -4.69 -7.22
C PHE A 36 -1.86 -3.72 -8.29
N LEU A 37 -0.84 -4.12 -9.06
CA LEU A 37 -0.22 -3.30 -10.10
C LEU A 37 -1.16 -2.97 -11.26
N SER A 38 -1.99 -3.93 -11.67
CA SER A 38 -2.95 -3.73 -12.77
C SER A 38 -3.92 -2.60 -12.47
N SER A 39 -4.47 -2.56 -11.25
CA SER A 39 -5.39 -1.48 -10.84
C SER A 39 -4.70 -0.11 -10.84
N ARG A 40 -3.43 -0.04 -10.44
CA ARG A 40 -2.63 1.21 -10.49
C ARG A 40 -2.37 1.63 -11.93
N TYR A 41 -1.95 0.68 -12.76
CA TYR A 41 -1.67 0.94 -14.17
C TYR A 41 -2.93 1.43 -14.90
N GLN A 42 -4.10 0.87 -14.59
CA GLN A 42 -5.36 1.33 -15.19
C GLN A 42 -5.64 2.82 -14.90
N ILE A 43 -5.36 3.29 -13.67
CA ILE A 43 -5.60 4.67 -13.25
C ILE A 43 -4.52 5.64 -13.78
N HIS A 44 -3.25 5.27 -13.65
CA HIS A 44 -2.13 6.18 -13.88
C HIS A 44 -1.41 5.98 -15.21
N LYS A 45 -1.63 4.83 -15.87
CA LYS A 45 -0.94 4.37 -17.09
C LYS A 45 0.59 4.32 -16.96
N ASN A 46 1.07 4.24 -15.72
CA ASN A 46 2.49 4.24 -15.37
C ASN A 46 2.67 3.85 -13.90
N ILE A 47 3.50 2.83 -13.61
CA ILE A 47 3.70 2.33 -12.24
C ILE A 47 4.55 3.30 -11.43
N GLU A 48 5.57 3.93 -12.02
CA GLU A 48 6.42 4.90 -11.30
C GLU A 48 5.60 6.07 -10.70
N SER A 49 4.59 6.57 -11.42
CA SER A 49 3.69 7.63 -10.92
C SER A 49 2.83 7.13 -9.77
N SER A 50 2.42 5.87 -9.83
CA SER A 50 1.68 5.21 -8.76
C SER A 50 2.58 5.00 -7.53
N ASN A 51 3.84 4.62 -7.74
CA ASN A 51 4.84 4.44 -6.68
C ASN A 51 5.13 5.75 -5.93
N ILE A 52 5.16 6.88 -6.66
CA ILE A 52 5.22 8.21 -6.06
C ILE A 52 4.00 8.45 -5.17
N LEU A 53 2.77 8.16 -5.63
CA LEU A 53 1.55 8.33 -4.80
C LEU A 53 1.54 7.44 -3.56
N ILE A 54 2.01 6.20 -3.68
CA ILE A 54 2.15 5.27 -2.55
C ILE A 54 3.01 5.90 -1.44
N CYS A 55 4.07 6.66 -1.78
CA CYS A 55 4.87 7.38 -0.77
C CYS A 55 4.05 8.37 0.06
N PHE A 56 3.09 9.06 -0.55
CA PHE A 56 2.23 10.03 0.12
C PHE A 56 1.12 9.32 0.90
N HIS A 57 0.46 8.33 0.31
CA HIS A 57 -0.57 7.51 0.98
C HIS A 57 -0.03 6.85 2.24
N ARG A 58 1.15 6.23 2.17
CA ARG A 58 1.82 5.61 3.31
C ARG A 58 2.05 6.61 4.45
N ASN A 59 2.40 7.87 4.15
CA ASN A 59 2.55 8.89 5.20
C ASN A 59 1.20 9.32 5.79
N VAL A 60 0.15 9.41 4.98
CA VAL A 60 -1.21 9.74 5.46
C VAL A 60 -1.68 8.68 6.45
N HIS A 61 -1.54 7.40 6.11
CA HIS A 61 -1.86 6.31 7.04
C HIS A 61 -1.04 6.39 8.32
N LEU A 62 0.25 6.72 8.23
CA LEU A 62 1.08 6.94 9.42
C LEU A 62 0.53 8.08 10.28
N SER A 63 0.22 9.24 9.71
CA SER A 63 -0.35 10.37 10.46
C SER A 63 -1.68 10.03 11.14
N ILE A 64 -2.50 9.18 10.53
CA ILE A 64 -3.74 8.66 11.13
C ILE A 64 -3.44 7.71 12.29
N ILE A 65 -2.52 6.76 12.12
CA ILE A 65 -2.13 5.83 13.20
C ILE A 65 -1.59 6.58 14.41
N ARG A 66 -0.78 7.62 14.19
CA ARG A 66 -0.17 8.43 15.26
C ARG A 66 -1.19 9.20 16.09
N GLN A 67 -2.42 9.36 15.63
CA GLN A 67 -3.49 9.89 16.49
C GLN A 67 -3.73 8.99 17.72
N ARG A 68 -3.38 7.70 17.65
CA ARG A 68 -3.39 6.79 18.80
C ARG A 68 -2.34 7.06 19.85
N GLU A 69 -1.31 7.86 19.54
CA GLU A 69 -0.36 8.36 20.56
C GLU A 69 -1.03 9.38 21.49
N ILE A 70 -2.12 10.02 21.04
CA ILE A 70 -2.90 11.02 21.80
C ILE A 70 -4.16 10.39 22.38
N ASN A 71 -4.90 9.63 21.57
CA ASN A 71 -6.11 8.92 21.96
C ASN A 71 -6.02 7.45 21.51
N LEU A 72 -5.70 6.55 22.44
CA LEU A 72 -5.52 5.11 22.16
C LEU A 72 -6.68 4.48 21.38
N ASP A 73 -7.91 4.94 21.63
CA ASP A 73 -9.14 4.44 20.99
C ASP A 73 -9.49 5.15 19.67
N TYR A 74 -8.57 5.96 19.12
CA TYR A 74 -8.79 6.65 17.86
C TYR A 74 -9.13 5.64 16.76
N ASN A 75 -10.26 5.89 16.09
CA ASN A 75 -10.81 4.99 15.08
C ASN A 75 -10.06 5.18 13.76
N ILE A 76 -9.27 4.17 13.37
CA ILE A 76 -8.46 4.17 12.14
C ILE A 76 -9.05 3.31 11.01
N SER A 77 -10.33 2.94 11.11
CA SER A 77 -11.03 2.08 10.15
C SER A 77 -11.19 2.74 8.77
N LEU A 78 -11.58 1.94 7.78
CA LEU A 78 -11.87 2.42 6.43
C LEU A 78 -13.03 3.42 6.44
N ASP A 79 -14.07 3.16 7.24
CA ASP A 79 -15.26 4.01 7.31
C ASP A 79 -14.96 5.38 7.92
N SER A 80 -14.04 5.45 8.89
CA SER A 80 -13.58 6.72 9.47
C SER A 80 -12.52 7.43 8.63
N PHE A 81 -11.95 6.77 7.62
CA PHE A 81 -10.77 7.27 6.89
C PHE A 81 -10.95 8.67 6.30
N LEU A 82 -12.09 8.94 5.65
CA LEU A 82 -12.37 10.27 5.09
C LEU A 82 -12.46 11.34 6.19
N ASN A 83 -13.11 11.02 7.31
CA ASN A 83 -13.19 11.92 8.44
C ASN A 83 -11.79 12.16 9.04
N ASN A 84 -10.97 11.12 9.16
CA ASN A 84 -9.61 11.22 9.68
C ASN A 84 -8.73 12.12 8.81
N ILE A 85 -8.78 11.98 7.48
CA ILE A 85 -8.07 12.86 6.54
C ILE A 85 -8.38 14.33 6.78
N ASN A 86 -9.64 14.67 7.07
CA ASN A 86 -10.07 16.05 7.30
C ASN A 86 -9.65 16.59 8.68
N ASN A 87 -9.32 15.71 9.62
CA ASN A 87 -9.06 16.05 11.02
C ASN A 87 -7.58 15.92 11.41
N ILE A 88 -6.70 15.58 10.47
CA ILE A 88 -5.25 15.53 10.70
C ILE A 88 -4.55 16.63 9.92
N ASP A 89 -3.38 17.02 10.42
CA ASP A 89 -2.41 17.75 9.60
C ASP A 89 -1.86 16.84 8.50
N LEU A 90 -2.22 17.14 7.25
CA LEU A 90 -1.80 16.34 6.11
C LEU A 90 -0.28 16.33 5.98
N PRO A 91 0.35 15.15 5.92
CA PRO A 91 1.80 15.06 5.88
C PRO A 91 2.33 15.56 4.54
N THR A 92 3.26 16.50 4.61
CA THR A 92 3.98 17.03 3.46
C THR A 92 5.31 16.32 3.26
N GLN A 93 5.81 16.27 2.03
CA GLN A 93 7.12 15.70 1.70
C GLN A 93 7.83 16.50 0.61
N LYS A 94 9.15 16.60 0.73
CA LYS A 94 10.03 17.13 -0.32
C LYS A 94 10.29 16.06 -1.38
N ILE A 95 10.60 16.50 -2.60
CA ILE A 95 11.00 15.62 -3.71
C ILE A 95 12.16 14.70 -3.31
N ILE A 96 13.14 15.21 -2.55
CA ILE A 96 14.30 14.42 -2.12
C ILE A 96 13.91 13.23 -1.24
N SER A 97 12.89 13.39 -0.39
CA SER A 97 12.37 12.30 0.45
C SER A 97 11.73 11.20 -0.39
N VAL A 98 10.97 11.59 -1.43
CA VAL A 98 10.37 10.67 -2.39
C VAL A 98 11.46 9.90 -3.15
N VAL A 99 12.47 10.60 -3.68
CA VAL A 99 13.61 10.00 -4.39
C VAL A 99 14.30 8.94 -3.51
N ASN A 100 14.60 9.28 -2.26
CA ASN A 100 15.25 8.34 -1.34
C ASN A 100 14.38 7.13 -1.02
N ALA A 101 13.04 7.30 -1.00
CA ALA A 101 12.10 6.22 -0.72
C ALA A 101 11.95 5.22 -1.87
N ILE A 102 12.03 5.67 -3.14
CA ILE A 102 11.72 4.81 -4.31
C ILE A 102 12.90 4.52 -5.24
N GLY A 103 14.01 5.24 -5.10
CA GLY A 103 15.22 5.05 -5.93
C GLY A 103 15.12 5.56 -7.37
N ILE A 104 14.03 6.28 -7.72
CA ILE A 104 13.84 6.87 -9.05
C ILE A 104 14.64 8.19 -9.15
N PRO A 105 15.30 8.48 -10.30
CA PRO A 105 16.06 9.72 -10.48
C PRO A 105 15.26 11.00 -10.17
N LYS A 106 15.92 11.96 -9.52
CA LYS A 106 15.29 13.21 -9.04
C LYS A 106 14.52 13.96 -10.12
N GLU A 107 15.08 14.07 -11.32
CA GLU A 107 14.44 14.78 -12.43
C GLU A 107 13.18 14.05 -12.93
N THR A 108 13.21 12.72 -12.96
CA THR A 108 12.04 11.88 -13.26
C THR A 108 10.94 12.06 -12.22
N VAL A 109 11.29 12.03 -10.92
CA VAL A 109 10.34 12.27 -9.83
C VAL A 109 9.73 13.67 -9.94
N ARG A 110 10.55 14.71 -10.16
CA ARG A 110 10.10 16.09 -10.33
C ARG A 110 9.08 16.23 -11.46
N ARG A 111 9.38 15.66 -12.64
CA ARG A 111 8.50 15.68 -13.80
C ARG A 111 7.17 14.97 -13.53
N LYS A 112 7.19 13.82 -12.85
CA LYS A 112 5.98 13.05 -12.54
C LYS A 112 5.12 13.71 -11.46
N ILE A 113 5.73 14.29 -10.41
CA ILE A 113 4.99 15.07 -9.40
C ILE A 113 4.25 16.23 -10.06
N LYS A 114 4.88 16.98 -10.97
CA LYS A 114 4.20 18.05 -11.72
C LYS A 114 2.99 17.55 -12.51
N LYS A 115 3.09 16.37 -13.15
CA LYS A 115 1.95 15.75 -13.85
C LYS A 115 0.84 15.31 -12.89
N LEU A 116 1.21 14.76 -11.73
CA LEU A 116 0.26 14.36 -10.69
C LEU A 116 -0.48 15.57 -10.10
N GLU A 117 0.22 16.68 -9.91
CA GLU A 117 -0.34 17.95 -9.48
C GLU A 117 -1.31 18.53 -10.52
N GLN A 118 -0.91 18.58 -11.80
CA GLN A 118 -1.80 19.01 -12.90
C GLN A 118 -3.07 18.16 -12.99
N LYS A 119 -2.97 16.86 -12.68
CA LYS A 119 -4.11 15.96 -12.62
C LYS A 119 -4.91 16.09 -11.32
N GLY A 120 -4.43 16.81 -10.30
CA GLY A 120 -5.11 16.95 -9.00
C GLY A 120 -5.04 15.68 -8.14
N TYR A 121 -3.93 14.93 -8.22
CA TYR A 121 -3.61 13.86 -7.26
C TYR A 121 -2.71 14.36 -6.13
N LEU A 122 -1.85 15.34 -6.40
CA LEU A 122 -0.96 15.96 -5.43
C LEU A 122 -1.18 17.46 -5.41
N PHE A 123 -0.81 18.08 -4.30
CA PHE A 123 -0.97 19.51 -4.07
C PHE A 123 0.35 20.10 -3.55
N SER A 124 0.68 21.30 -3.99
CA SER A 124 1.83 22.04 -3.47
C SER A 124 1.53 22.59 -2.08
N GLY A 125 2.40 22.27 -1.13
CA GLY A 125 2.43 22.85 0.21
C GLY A 125 3.43 24.01 0.31
N LYS A 126 3.76 24.40 1.54
CA LYS A 126 4.80 25.39 1.81
C LYS A 126 6.19 24.82 1.49
N ASN A 127 7.19 25.67 1.33
CA ASN A 127 8.61 25.27 1.26
C ASN A 127 8.97 24.21 0.19
N LYS A 128 8.29 24.24 -0.97
CA LYS A 128 8.49 23.27 -2.07
C LYS A 128 8.19 21.82 -1.67
N GLU A 129 7.28 21.66 -0.72
CA GLU A 129 6.77 20.36 -0.31
C GLU A 129 5.47 20.06 -1.04
N TYR A 130 5.11 18.78 -1.08
CA TYR A 130 3.89 18.29 -1.68
C TYR A 130 3.13 17.45 -0.68
N TYR A 131 1.81 17.37 -0.83
CA TYR A 131 0.96 16.49 -0.03
C TYR A 131 -0.11 15.85 -0.91
N TRP A 132 -0.69 14.77 -0.40
CA TRP A 132 -1.85 14.14 -0.99
C TRP A 132 -3.09 14.48 -0.16
N ASN A 133 -4.22 14.68 -0.83
CA ASN A 133 -5.52 14.81 -0.19
C ASN A 133 -6.59 14.09 -1.03
N LEU A 134 -7.64 13.59 -0.37
CA LEU A 134 -8.77 12.96 -1.03
C LEU A 134 -9.84 13.99 -1.39
N THR A 135 -9.88 14.40 -2.65
CA THR A 135 -10.92 15.31 -3.17
C THR A 135 -12.23 14.57 -3.43
N ALA A 136 -13.37 15.26 -3.34
CA ALA A 136 -14.70 14.69 -3.65
C ALA A 136 -14.76 13.98 -5.02
N LYS A 137 -14.17 14.56 -6.07
CA LYS A 137 -14.11 13.98 -7.42
C LYS A 137 -13.43 12.60 -7.50
N ARG A 138 -12.58 12.29 -6.53
CA ARG A 138 -11.76 11.07 -6.50
C ARG A 138 -12.18 10.10 -5.40
N LYS A 139 -13.20 10.46 -4.62
CA LYS A 139 -13.66 9.68 -3.48
C LYS A 139 -14.03 8.27 -3.90
N ASP A 140 -14.94 8.13 -4.86
CA ASP A 140 -15.46 6.83 -5.28
C ASP A 140 -14.35 5.97 -5.88
N ILE A 141 -13.56 6.53 -6.81
CA ILE A 141 -12.40 5.85 -7.40
C ILE A 141 -11.41 5.36 -6.33
N PHE A 142 -11.18 6.15 -5.28
CA PHE A 142 -10.31 5.76 -4.18
C PHE A 142 -10.90 4.58 -3.38
N PHE A 143 -12.17 4.66 -2.99
CA PHE A 143 -12.81 3.59 -2.21
C PHE A 143 -12.98 2.30 -3.02
N ASP A 144 -13.21 2.38 -4.33
CA ASP A 144 -13.22 1.24 -5.25
C ASP A 144 -11.82 0.59 -5.31
N LEU A 145 -10.77 1.40 -5.45
CA LEU A 145 -9.39 0.92 -5.45
C LEU A 145 -9.04 0.24 -4.11
N MET A 146 -9.37 0.86 -2.97
CA MET A 146 -9.11 0.28 -1.65
C MET A 146 -9.90 -1.00 -1.43
N SER A 147 -11.16 -1.06 -1.87
CA SER A 147 -11.97 -2.28 -1.76
C SER A 147 -11.37 -3.43 -2.56
N ASN A 148 -10.89 -3.15 -3.77
CA ASN A 148 -10.18 -4.13 -4.59
C ASN A 148 -8.87 -4.58 -3.93
N ASP A 149 -8.07 -3.65 -3.40
CA ASP A 149 -6.83 -3.99 -2.69
C ASP A 149 -7.07 -4.84 -1.46
N ILE A 150 -8.06 -4.48 -0.64
CA ILE A 150 -8.45 -5.25 0.54
C ILE A 150 -8.81 -6.66 0.12
N SER A 151 -9.58 -6.85 -0.96
CA SER A 151 -9.95 -8.18 -1.44
C SER A 151 -8.73 -8.99 -1.91
N ILE A 152 -7.85 -8.37 -2.70
CA ILE A 152 -6.61 -9.00 -3.21
C ILE A 152 -5.67 -9.39 -2.06
N ILE A 153 -5.43 -8.49 -1.11
CA ILE A 153 -4.60 -8.75 0.07
C ILE A 153 -5.23 -9.84 0.92
N SER A 154 -6.54 -9.80 1.13
CA SER A 154 -7.25 -10.79 1.96
C SER A 154 -7.24 -12.18 1.34
N LYS A 155 -7.36 -12.29 0.02
CA LYS A 155 -7.21 -13.55 -0.70
C LYS A 155 -5.81 -14.13 -0.52
N PHE A 156 -4.77 -13.32 -0.72
CA PHE A 156 -3.38 -13.72 -0.51
C PHE A 156 -3.14 -14.21 0.92
N VAL A 157 -3.52 -13.41 1.93
CA VAL A 157 -3.33 -13.75 3.34
C VAL A 157 -4.12 -15.01 3.71
N SER A 158 -5.36 -15.15 3.24
CA SER A 158 -6.19 -16.35 3.44
C SER A 158 -5.47 -17.60 2.94
N ASN A 159 -4.90 -17.55 1.73
CA ASN A 159 -4.15 -18.67 1.17
C ASN A 159 -2.88 -18.97 1.97
N ILE A 160 -2.13 -17.95 2.41
CA ILE A 160 -0.97 -18.15 3.29
C ILE A 160 -1.36 -18.79 4.64
N THR A 161 -2.50 -18.40 5.22
CA THR A 161 -2.94 -18.91 6.53
C THR A 161 -3.31 -20.38 6.53
N LYS A 162 -3.63 -20.96 5.36
CA LYS A 162 -3.85 -22.41 5.21
C LYS A 162 -2.57 -23.20 5.49
N TYR A 163 -1.43 -22.70 5.02
CA TYR A 163 -0.13 -23.32 5.31
C TYR A 163 0.31 -23.17 6.78
N LEU A 164 -0.29 -22.24 7.53
CA LEU A 164 -0.08 -22.06 8.98
C LEU A 164 -1.06 -22.87 9.85
N ASN A 165 -1.97 -23.64 9.24
CA ASN A 165 -3.08 -24.32 9.92
C ASN A 165 -3.97 -23.37 10.73
N LEU A 166 -4.06 -22.09 10.34
CA LEU A 166 -4.97 -21.12 10.95
C LEU A 166 -6.33 -21.12 10.22
N ASN A 167 -6.30 -21.36 8.91
CA ASN A 167 -7.49 -21.45 8.04
C ASN A 167 -8.43 -20.23 8.18
N LEU A 168 -7.86 -19.02 8.15
CA LEU A 168 -8.65 -17.79 8.21
C LEU A 168 -9.41 -17.61 6.89
N THR A 169 -10.69 -17.26 6.98
CA THR A 169 -11.47 -16.98 5.77
C THR A 169 -11.09 -15.62 5.19
N GLN A 170 -11.17 -15.47 3.87
CA GLN A 170 -10.95 -14.19 3.21
C GLN A 170 -11.84 -13.09 3.82
N LYS A 171 -13.11 -13.37 4.07
CA LYS A 171 -14.06 -12.41 4.65
C LYS A 171 -13.62 -11.92 6.04
N THR A 172 -13.16 -12.83 6.89
CA THR A 172 -12.62 -12.46 8.21
C THR A 172 -11.42 -11.51 8.09
N ILE A 173 -10.54 -11.75 7.13
CA ILE A 173 -9.37 -10.90 6.89
C ILE A 173 -9.78 -9.56 6.30
N GLU A 174 -10.74 -9.53 5.37
CA GLU A 174 -11.26 -8.28 4.80
C GLU A 174 -11.86 -7.38 5.88
N ASP A 175 -12.65 -7.96 6.79
CA ASP A 175 -13.29 -7.22 7.87
C ASP A 175 -12.25 -6.69 8.87
N GLU A 176 -11.24 -7.50 9.22
CA GLU A 176 -10.13 -7.07 10.07
C GLU A 176 -9.30 -5.95 9.43
N ILE A 177 -8.98 -6.07 8.13
CA ILE A 177 -8.30 -5.01 7.40
C ILE A 177 -9.14 -3.74 7.39
N LYS A 178 -10.46 -3.82 7.18
CA LYS A 178 -11.33 -2.64 7.22
C LYS A 178 -11.38 -1.99 8.60
N LEU A 179 -11.39 -2.78 9.68
CA LEU A 179 -11.41 -2.28 11.06
C LEU A 179 -10.10 -1.58 11.46
N GLN A 180 -8.95 -2.09 11.03
CA GLN A 180 -7.63 -1.51 11.30
C GLN A 180 -6.97 -0.97 10.02
N PHE A 181 -7.76 -0.35 9.15
CA PHE A 181 -7.38 0.01 7.79
C PHE A 181 -6.06 0.76 7.69
N SER A 182 -5.90 1.85 8.43
CA SER A 182 -4.67 2.63 8.30
C SER A 182 -3.45 1.88 8.80
N PHE A 183 -3.59 1.04 9.83
CA PHE A 183 -2.51 0.20 10.34
C PHE A 183 -2.02 -0.79 9.27
N TYR A 184 -2.92 -1.60 8.71
CA TYR A 184 -2.53 -2.59 7.70
C TYR A 184 -2.03 -1.94 6.41
N PHE A 185 -2.66 -0.87 5.94
CA PHE A 185 -2.21 -0.18 4.72
C PHE A 185 -0.88 0.53 4.91
N PHE A 186 -0.58 1.09 6.08
CA PHE A 186 0.75 1.64 6.35
C PHE A 186 1.84 0.57 6.17
N HIS A 187 1.66 -0.61 6.77
CA HIS A 187 2.63 -1.70 6.69
C HIS A 187 2.71 -2.28 5.28
N PHE A 188 1.57 -2.55 4.65
CA PHE A 188 1.52 -3.07 3.29
C PHE A 188 2.21 -2.11 2.30
N LEU A 189 1.89 -0.82 2.34
CA LEU A 189 2.51 0.17 1.44
C LEU A 189 4.01 0.33 1.70
N ASN A 190 4.47 0.18 2.95
CA ASN A 190 5.92 0.13 3.23
C ASN A 190 6.59 -1.09 2.57
N CYS A 191 5.96 -2.27 2.65
CA CYS A 191 6.45 -3.46 1.95
C CYS A 191 6.49 -3.25 0.43
N GLN A 192 5.45 -2.63 -0.14
CA GLN A 192 5.41 -2.30 -1.57
C GLN A 192 6.55 -1.36 -1.97
N LEU A 193 6.78 -0.28 -1.21
CA LEU A 193 7.86 0.67 -1.47
C LEU A 193 9.23 0.01 -1.40
N ALA A 194 9.46 -0.86 -0.41
CA ALA A 194 10.70 -1.61 -0.28
C ALA A 194 10.92 -2.56 -1.48
N TRP A 195 9.87 -3.28 -1.88
CA TRP A 195 9.89 -4.18 -3.03
C TRP A 195 10.16 -3.44 -4.34
N PHE A 196 9.47 -2.32 -4.58
CA PHE A 196 9.72 -1.48 -5.76
C PHE A 196 11.12 -0.90 -5.78
N LYS A 197 11.63 -0.41 -4.64
CA LYS A 197 12.98 0.16 -4.56
C LYS A 197 14.06 -0.89 -4.83
N MET A 198 13.91 -2.10 -4.28
CA MET A 198 14.82 -3.22 -4.58
C MET A 198 14.91 -3.44 -6.08
N TRP A 199 13.76 -3.50 -6.74
CA TRP A 199 13.65 -3.75 -8.16
C TRP A 199 14.12 -2.58 -9.03
N GLN A 200 13.82 -1.35 -8.66
CA GLN A 200 14.36 -0.15 -9.29
C GLN A 200 15.89 -0.16 -9.26
N THR A 201 16.49 -0.66 -8.17
CA THR A 201 17.95 -0.75 -8.04
C THR A 201 18.54 -1.85 -8.92
N LYS A 202 17.81 -2.95 -9.13
CA LYS A 202 18.27 -4.10 -9.93
C LYS A 202 18.08 -3.93 -11.44
N ILE A 203 16.94 -3.38 -11.86
CA ILE A 203 16.50 -3.36 -13.27
C ILE A 203 16.46 -1.93 -13.84
N SER A 204 16.48 -0.90 -12.99
CA SER A 204 16.35 0.53 -13.38
C SER A 204 15.01 0.92 -14.03
N ASP A 205 14.10 -0.03 -14.23
CA ASP A 205 12.76 0.22 -14.76
C ASP A 205 11.73 -0.70 -14.08
N ILE A 206 10.86 -0.11 -13.25
CA ILE A 206 9.77 -0.84 -12.56
C ILE A 206 8.65 -1.24 -13.53
N ASP A 207 8.43 -0.51 -14.62
CA ASP A 207 7.36 -0.84 -15.58
C ASP A 207 7.67 -2.19 -16.28
N LEU A 208 8.96 -2.55 -16.46
CA LEU A 208 9.37 -3.87 -16.98
C LEU A 208 8.95 -5.03 -16.07
N ILE A 209 8.95 -4.85 -14.75
CA ILE A 209 8.53 -5.90 -13.81
C ILE A 209 7.04 -6.15 -13.92
N PHE A 210 6.26 -5.08 -14.06
CA PHE A 210 4.84 -5.23 -14.29
C PHE A 210 4.57 -6.02 -15.58
N ILE A 211 5.27 -5.71 -16.68
CA ILE A 211 5.16 -6.47 -17.94
C ILE A 211 5.53 -7.94 -17.74
N ALA A 212 6.66 -8.21 -17.07
CA ALA A 212 7.11 -9.59 -16.81
C ALA A 212 6.06 -10.37 -16.00
N MET A 213 5.42 -9.74 -15.02
CA MET A 213 4.36 -10.35 -14.22
C MET A 213 3.06 -10.59 -14.98
N GLN A 214 2.78 -9.84 -16.06
CA GLN A 214 1.62 -10.11 -16.94
C GLN A 214 1.88 -11.28 -17.90
N ALA A 215 3.13 -11.67 -18.10
CA ALA A 215 3.53 -12.74 -18.99
C ALA A 215 3.73 -14.10 -18.29
N LEU A 216 3.65 -14.14 -16.96
CA LEU A 216 3.74 -15.31 -16.10
C LEU A 216 2.34 -15.83 -15.73
#